data_AF-A0A974DZI4-F1
#
_entry.id   AF-A0A974DZI4-F1
#
_cell.length_a   1.000
_cell.length_b   1.000
_cell.length_c   1.000
_cell.angle_alpha   90.00
_cell.angle_beta   90.00
_cell.angle_gamma   90.00
#
_symmetry.space_group_name_H-M   'P 1'
#
loop_
_entity.id
_entity.type
_entity.pdbx_description
1 polymer ?
#
loop_
_entity_poly.entity_id
_entity_poly.type
_entity_poly.pdbx_seq_one_letter_code
_entity_poly.pdbx_strand_id
1 'polypeptide(L)'
;MGASVAPSFANIFVHNLEEKRFVDDILLLWNGTQELLLEMVNEANSCHKTVKFTVEVSDIEIIFLDVNLVINEGKILTKLYRKETERNSILHANTFHNPSTIRAIPKGQFIRAKRITTLNTDYECSSQVMLSWFVERGYSPSNLRYTMEEVSSLSREDLLQGKGKVKKNNTRIPFILQYVKHSKEIEKVVKKYWPIIQGDRQFGKLFVQPILFSYKKGRSIRDVLCPAVPQKVSKERFLGT
;
A
#
# COMPACT_ATOMS: atom_id res chain seq x y z
N MET A 1 -8.60 15.90 1.34
CA MET A 1 -9.21 17.08 0.68
C MET A 1 -8.33 17.39 -0.52
N GLY A 2 -8.92 17.46 -1.71
CA GLY A 2 -8.26 17.77 -2.98
C GLY A 2 -9.37 17.90 -4.02
N ALA A 3 -9.31 18.94 -4.86
CA ALA A 3 -10.32 19.14 -5.89
C ALA A 3 -10.23 17.97 -6.88
N SER A 4 -11.35 17.27 -7.12
CA SER A 4 -11.40 16.09 -8.00
C SER A 4 -10.93 16.35 -9.44
N VAL A 5 -10.85 17.61 -9.84
CA VAL A 5 -10.45 18.10 -11.15
C VAL A 5 -8.98 18.48 -11.26
N ALA A 6 -8.29 18.73 -10.13
CA ALA A 6 -6.88 19.12 -10.12
C ALA A 6 -5.95 18.09 -10.80
N PRO A 7 -6.14 16.77 -10.60
CA PRO A 7 -5.31 15.77 -11.27
C PRO A 7 -5.52 15.72 -12.79
N SER A 8 -6.68 16.15 -13.28
CA SER A 8 -7.07 16.15 -14.69
C SER A 8 -6.60 17.40 -15.43
N PHE A 9 -6.68 18.57 -14.79
CA PHE A 9 -6.18 19.83 -15.35
C PHE A 9 -4.65 19.85 -15.46
N ALA A 10 -3.93 19.30 -14.47
CA ALA A 10 -2.48 19.16 -14.53
C ALA A 10 -2.02 18.21 -15.66
N ASN A 11 -2.80 17.16 -15.98
CA ASN A 11 -2.49 16.23 -17.08
C ASN A 11 -2.51 16.88 -18.46
N ILE A 12 -3.30 17.93 -18.67
CA ILE A 12 -3.46 18.58 -19.98
C ILE A 12 -2.24 19.46 -20.31
N PHE A 13 -1.62 20.07 -19.31
CA PHE A 13 -0.53 21.03 -19.52
C PHE A 13 0.87 20.39 -19.75
N VAL A 14 1.07 19.12 -19.41
CA VAL A 14 2.42 18.53 -19.23
C VAL A 14 2.66 17.31 -20.14
N HIS A 15 1.91 17.16 -21.23
CA HIS A 15 1.94 15.97 -22.11
C HIS A 15 3.28 15.74 -22.86
N ASN A 16 4.22 16.69 -22.87
CA ASN A 16 5.44 16.64 -23.70
C ASN A 16 6.77 16.47 -22.92
N LEU A 17 6.74 16.19 -21.61
CA LEU A 17 7.94 15.99 -20.80
C LEU A 17 8.05 14.52 -20.35
N GLU A 18 9.27 13.95 -20.35
CA GLU A 18 9.55 12.60 -19.82
C GLU A 18 9.40 12.59 -18.29
N GLU A 19 8.17 12.59 -17.78
CA GLU A 19 7.88 12.77 -16.35
C GLU A 19 7.23 11.55 -15.69
N LYS A 20 7.54 11.38 -14.39
CA LYS A 20 6.76 10.53 -13.49
C LYS A 20 5.96 11.42 -12.56
N ARG A 21 4.62 11.38 -12.67
CA ARG A 21 3.70 12.16 -11.86
C ARG A 21 3.06 11.34 -10.76
N PHE A 22 2.92 11.91 -9.55
CA PHE A 22 2.08 11.35 -8.51
C PHE A 22 1.12 12.39 -7.94
N VAL A 23 -0.13 12.35 -8.43
CA VAL A 23 -1.21 13.29 -8.06
C VAL A 23 -0.78 14.74 -8.31
N ASP A 24 -0.39 15.46 -7.26
CA ASP A 24 -0.06 16.89 -7.29
C ASP A 24 1.46 17.14 -7.34
N ASP A 25 2.28 16.11 -7.06
CA ASP A 25 3.75 16.22 -7.05
C ASP A 25 4.34 15.77 -8.40
N ILE A 26 5.29 16.57 -8.92
CA ILE A 26 5.99 16.34 -10.19
C ILE A 26 7.48 16.19 -9.93
N LEU A 27 8.08 15.14 -10.49
CA LEU A 27 9.53 14.97 -10.55
C LEU A 27 10.00 15.18 -11.99
N LEU A 28 10.89 16.16 -12.17
CA LEU A 28 11.44 16.53 -13.47
C LEU A 28 12.96 16.35 -13.47
N LEU A 29 13.48 15.61 -14.45
CA LEU A 29 14.91 15.59 -14.77
C LEU A 29 15.15 16.64 -15.84
N TRP A 30 15.89 17.69 -15.49
CA TRP A 30 16.08 18.85 -16.35
C TRP A 30 17.49 18.86 -16.94
N ASN A 31 17.58 18.99 -18.27
CA ASN A 31 18.85 19.06 -19.01
C ASN A 31 19.14 20.49 -19.54
N GLY A 32 18.37 21.49 -19.09
CA GLY A 32 18.58 22.89 -19.43
C GLY A 32 19.22 23.67 -18.27
N THR A 33 19.37 24.98 -18.43
CA THR A 33 19.82 25.82 -17.33
C THR A 33 18.71 26.02 -16.30
N GLN A 34 19.10 26.33 -15.07
CA GLN A 34 18.15 26.60 -13.99
C GLN A 34 17.28 27.83 -14.28
N GLU A 35 17.82 28.83 -14.99
CA GLU A 35 17.08 30.03 -15.38
C GLU A 35 15.91 29.67 -16.31
N LEU A 36 16.15 28.82 -17.31
CA LEU A 36 15.12 28.37 -18.23
C LEU A 36 14.02 27.56 -17.52
N LEU A 37 14.40 26.76 -16.52
CA LEU A 37 13.45 26.04 -15.69
C LEU A 37 12.56 27.00 -14.90
N LEU A 38 13.15 28.05 -14.30
CA LEU A 38 12.42 29.05 -13.53
C LEU A 38 11.51 29.90 -14.44
N GLU A 39 11.94 30.23 -15.65
CA GLU A 39 11.11 30.90 -16.66
C GLU A 39 9.89 30.06 -17.01
N MET A 40 10.08 28.76 -17.29
CA MET A 40 8.99 27.83 -17.57
C MET A 40 7.99 27.74 -16.40
N VAL A 41 8.48 27.66 -15.15
CA VAL A 41 7.63 27.62 -13.96
C VAL A 41 6.87 28.93 -13.77
N ASN A 42 7.50 30.08 -14.04
CA ASN A 42 6.85 31.39 -13.98
C ASN A 42 5.77 31.55 -15.04
N GLU A 43 6.02 31.06 -16.26
CA GLU A 43 5.01 31.03 -17.33
C GLU A 43 3.83 30.13 -16.95
N ALA A 44 4.09 28.92 -16.46
CA ALA A 44 3.05 28.02 -15.96
C ALA A 44 2.23 28.66 -14.82
N ASN A 45 2.90 29.39 -13.93
CA ASN A 45 2.26 30.16 -12.87
C ASN A 45 1.43 31.34 -13.38
N SER A 46 1.71 31.88 -14.56
CA SER A 46 0.91 32.96 -15.14
C SER A 46 -0.43 32.47 -15.72
N CYS A 47 -0.49 31.20 -16.13
CA CYS A 47 -1.65 30.60 -16.80
C CYS A 47 -2.90 30.48 -15.90
N HIS A 48 -2.74 30.36 -14.57
CA HIS A 48 -3.86 30.21 -13.65
C HIS A 48 -3.80 31.16 -12.45
N LYS A 49 -4.94 31.78 -12.12
CA LYS A 49 -5.01 32.77 -11.03
C LYS A 49 -4.81 32.16 -9.64
N THR A 50 -5.26 30.92 -9.43
CA THR A 50 -5.30 30.29 -8.10
C THR A 50 -4.42 29.05 -7.93
N VAL A 51 -3.93 28.48 -9.03
CA VAL A 51 -3.07 27.28 -8.98
C VAL A 51 -1.67 27.75 -9.32
N LYS A 52 -0.75 27.57 -8.37
CA LYS A 52 0.65 27.95 -8.49
C LYS A 52 1.51 26.73 -8.21
N PHE A 53 2.53 26.54 -9.02
CA PHE A 53 3.61 25.59 -8.86
C PHE A 53 4.72 26.20 -8.01
N THR A 54 5.18 25.44 -7.04
CA THR A 54 6.42 25.66 -6.30
C THR A 54 7.46 24.69 -6.83
N VAL A 55 8.69 25.14 -7.03
CA VAL A 55 9.78 24.30 -7.54
C VAL A 55 10.90 24.24 -6.51
N GLU A 56 11.41 23.03 -6.27
CA GLU A 56 12.64 22.78 -5.54
C GLU A 56 13.65 22.20 -6.55
N VAL A 57 14.84 22.78 -6.61
CA VAL A 57 15.88 22.40 -7.57
C VAL A 57 17.12 21.99 -6.79
N SER A 58 17.75 20.90 -7.21
CA SER A 58 18.98 20.40 -6.62
C SER A 58 19.72 19.54 -7.64
N ASP A 59 21.04 19.73 -7.73
CA ASP A 59 21.91 18.97 -8.64
C ASP A 59 22.41 17.65 -8.02
N ILE A 60 22.27 17.50 -6.70
CA ILE A 60 22.89 16.40 -5.94
C ILE A 60 21.83 15.46 -5.39
N GLU A 61 20.85 15.99 -4.65
CA GLU A 61 19.80 15.18 -4.05
C GLU A 61 18.45 15.87 -4.02
N ILE A 62 17.38 15.12 -4.29
CA ILE A 62 16.01 15.61 -4.21
C ILE A 62 15.10 14.57 -3.59
N ILE A 63 14.21 15.03 -2.72
CA ILE A 63 13.22 14.18 -2.07
C ILE A 63 11.95 14.20 -2.90
N PHE A 64 11.49 13.01 -3.29
CA PHE A 64 10.21 12.84 -3.98
C PHE A 64 9.41 11.74 -3.29
N LEU A 65 8.27 12.10 -2.71
CA LEU A 65 7.41 11.22 -1.90
C LEU A 65 8.18 10.57 -0.73
N ASP A 66 8.31 9.25 -0.75
CA ASP A 66 9.00 8.39 0.21
C ASP A 66 10.40 7.97 -0.27
N VAL A 67 10.96 8.67 -1.27
CA VAL A 67 12.25 8.36 -1.88
C VAL A 67 13.16 9.60 -1.86
N ASN A 68 14.38 9.45 -1.36
CA ASN A 68 15.46 10.41 -1.60
C ASN A 68 16.25 9.92 -2.82
N LEU A 69 16.31 10.74 -3.87
CA LEU A 69 17.05 10.51 -5.10
C LEU A 69 18.39 11.24 -5.00
N VAL A 70 19.50 10.51 -5.09
CA VAL A 70 20.85 11.06 -4.99
C VAL A 70 21.59 10.75 -6.29
N ILE A 71 22.14 11.77 -6.93
CA ILE A 71 22.98 11.62 -8.11
C ILE A 71 24.41 11.36 -7.63
N ASN A 72 24.97 10.21 -8.02
CA ASN A 72 26.35 9.86 -7.74
C ASN A 72 27.00 9.29 -9.01
N GLU A 73 28.08 9.92 -9.49
CA GLU A 73 28.83 9.51 -10.68
C GLU A 73 27.94 9.23 -11.91
N GLY A 74 26.96 10.09 -12.17
CA GLY A 74 26.04 9.96 -13.29
C GLY A 74 24.98 8.86 -13.15
N LYS A 75 24.86 8.23 -11.96
CA LYS A 75 23.81 7.26 -11.63
C LYS A 75 22.89 7.81 -10.55
N ILE A 76 21.60 7.47 -10.65
CA ILE A 76 20.62 7.80 -9.62
C ILE A 76 20.60 6.67 -8.59
N LEU A 77 21.04 6.99 -7.38
CA LEU A 77 20.87 6.16 -6.20
C LEU A 77 19.57 6.56 -5.50
N THR A 78 18.83 5.58 -5.03
CA THR A 78 17.56 5.83 -4.35
C THR A 78 17.67 5.35 -2.90
N LYS A 79 17.18 6.15 -1.96
CA LYS A 79 17.13 5.82 -0.52
C LYS A 79 15.71 5.99 -0.01
N LEU A 80 15.36 5.22 1.02
CA LEU A 80 14.07 5.40 1.66
C LEU A 80 14.07 6.72 2.45
N TYR A 81 13.16 7.62 2.11
CA TYR A 81 12.99 8.87 2.83
C TYR A 81 11.78 8.79 3.77
N ARG A 82 11.94 9.39 4.94
CA ARG A 82 10.89 9.53 5.95
C ARG A 82 10.90 10.96 6.45
N LYS A 83 9.73 11.60 6.47
CA LYS A 83 9.59 12.96 7.01
C LYS A 83 9.88 12.95 8.51
N GLU A 84 10.57 13.97 9.01
CA GLU A 84 10.84 14.10 10.46
C GLU A 84 9.54 14.14 11.29
N THR A 85 8.48 14.69 10.71
CA THR A 85 7.14 14.76 11.33
C THR A 85 6.37 13.44 11.27
N GLU A 86 6.86 12.45 10.52
CA GLU A 86 6.17 11.18 10.36
C GLU A 86 6.25 10.37 11.66
N ARG A 87 5.10 10.16 12.31
CA ARG A 87 5.00 9.30 13.50
C ARG A 87 4.93 7.84 13.09
N ASN A 88 5.36 6.94 13.98
CA ASN A 88 5.19 5.49 13.80
C ASN A 88 3.69 5.18 13.74
N SER A 89 3.05 5.18 12.56
CA SER A 89 1.61 4.98 12.37
C SER A 89 1.23 3.52 12.08
N ILE A 90 2.19 2.61 12.28
CA ILE A 90 2.04 1.18 12.02
C ILE A 90 0.91 0.60 12.89
N LEU A 91 0.14 -0.29 12.29
CA LEU A 91 -0.93 -1.00 12.98
C LEU A 91 -0.36 -1.85 14.13
N HIS A 92 -0.91 -1.69 15.34
CA HIS A 92 -0.44 -2.44 16.51
C HIS A 92 -0.77 -3.94 16.40
N ALA A 93 0.13 -4.80 16.86
CA ALA A 93 0.00 -6.26 16.70
C ALA A 93 -1.22 -6.84 17.44
N ASN A 94 -1.56 -6.27 18.61
CA ASN A 94 -2.71 -6.69 19.44
C ASN A 94 -4.06 -6.14 18.95
N THR A 95 -4.14 -5.62 17.73
CA THR A 95 -5.42 -5.14 17.19
C THR A 95 -6.28 -6.31 16.70
N PHE A 96 -7.60 -6.09 16.67
CA PHE A 96 -8.55 -7.11 16.22
C PHE A 96 -8.64 -7.21 14.69
N HIS A 97 -7.49 -7.39 14.04
CA HIS A 97 -7.40 -7.66 12.61
C HIS A 97 -7.10 -9.14 12.38
N ASN A 98 -7.30 -9.60 11.14
CA ASN A 98 -6.90 -10.95 10.78
C ASN A 98 -5.39 -11.13 11.03
N PRO A 99 -4.95 -12.17 11.76
CA PRO A 99 -3.55 -12.43 12.03
C PRO A 99 -2.69 -12.52 10.76
N SER A 100 -3.25 -12.95 9.62
CA SER A 100 -2.53 -12.94 8.35
C SER A 100 -2.17 -11.52 7.90
N THR A 101 -3.09 -10.56 8.08
CA THR A 101 -2.85 -9.14 7.79
C THR A 101 -1.76 -8.59 8.68
N ILE A 102 -1.84 -8.83 9.99
CA ILE A 102 -0.81 -8.38 10.94
C ILE A 102 0.57 -8.91 10.54
N ARG A 103 0.69 -10.22 10.27
CA ARG A 103 1.97 -10.81 9.86
C ARG A 103 2.49 -10.33 8.49
N ALA A 104 1.60 -9.92 7.59
CA ALA A 104 1.99 -9.47 6.26
C ALA A 104 2.58 -8.05 6.27
N ILE A 105 2.23 -7.20 7.24
CA ILE A 105 2.65 -5.80 7.28
C ILE A 105 4.18 -5.66 7.36
N PRO A 106 4.91 -6.31 8.29
CA PRO A 106 6.37 -6.21 8.36
C PRO A 106 7.05 -6.63 7.06
N LYS A 107 6.65 -7.78 6.51
CA LYS A 107 7.19 -8.28 5.23
C LYS A 107 6.98 -7.28 4.10
N GLY A 108 5.79 -6.69 4.01
CA GLY A 108 5.48 -5.67 3.01
C GLY A 108 6.36 -4.42 3.14
N GLN A 109 6.62 -3.95 4.37
CA GLN A 109 7.45 -2.78 4.61
C GLN A 109 8.93 -3.04 4.32
N PHE A 110 9.47 -4.20 4.71
CA PHE A 110 10.84 -4.57 4.36
C PHE A 110 11.02 -4.72 2.85
N ILE A 111 10.08 -5.37 2.16
CA ILE A 111 10.13 -5.48 0.68
C ILE A 111 10.08 -4.10 0.03
N ARG A 112 9.22 -3.20 0.54
CA ARG A 112 9.13 -1.82 0.06
C ARG A 112 10.46 -1.09 0.23
N ALA A 113 11.07 -1.17 1.42
CA ALA A 113 12.38 -0.59 1.68
C ALA A 113 13.41 -1.12 0.67
N LYS A 114 13.50 -2.44 0.51
CA LYS A 114 14.46 -3.11 -0.40
C LYS A 114 14.30 -2.68 -1.86
N ARG A 115 13.06 -2.47 -2.32
CA ARG A 115 12.78 -1.97 -3.66
C ARG A 115 13.24 -0.52 -3.85
N ILE A 116 12.98 0.32 -2.85
CA ILE A 116 13.31 1.75 -2.89
C ILE A 116 14.81 1.96 -2.75
N THR A 117 15.52 1.23 -1.90
CA THR A 117 16.96 1.47 -1.66
C THR A 117 17.83 0.83 -2.74
N THR A 118 18.73 1.59 -3.37
CA THR A 118 19.71 1.04 -4.33
C THR A 118 20.85 0.32 -3.60
N LEU A 119 21.40 0.91 -2.54
CA LEU A 119 22.51 0.33 -1.78
C LEU A 119 22.00 -0.59 -0.67
N ASN A 120 22.66 -1.74 -0.49
CA ASN A 120 22.32 -2.69 0.58
C ASN A 120 22.59 -2.11 1.98
N THR A 121 23.61 -1.27 2.13
CA THR A 121 23.92 -0.61 3.40
C THR A 121 22.79 0.34 3.85
N ASP A 122 22.21 1.09 2.92
CA ASP A 122 21.05 1.97 3.18
C ASP A 122 19.81 1.15 3.55
N TYR A 123 19.62 -0.01 2.91
CA TYR A 123 18.56 -0.95 3.27
C TYR A 123 18.75 -1.50 4.68
N GLU A 124 19.96 -1.94 5.04
CA GLU A 124 20.28 -2.47 6.36
C GLU A 124 19.98 -1.45 7.46
N CYS A 125 20.45 -0.20 7.28
CA CYS A 125 20.17 0.90 8.19
C CYS A 125 18.65 1.13 8.34
N SER A 126 17.95 1.26 7.21
CA SER A 126 16.50 1.48 7.20
C SER A 126 15.72 0.33 7.85
N SER A 127 16.13 -0.92 7.60
CA SER A 127 15.48 -2.12 8.11
C SER A 127 15.63 -2.25 9.62
N GLN A 128 16.80 -1.87 10.16
CA GLN A 128 17.03 -1.86 11.60
C GLN A 128 16.19 -0.80 12.33
N VAL A 129 16.02 0.38 11.71
CA VAL A 129 15.11 1.41 12.23
C VAL A 129 13.65 0.94 12.17
N MET A 130 13.22 0.29 11.08
CA MET A 130 11.88 -0.31 11.02
C MET A 130 11.66 -1.37 12.08
N LEU A 131 12.67 -2.19 12.37
CA LEU A 131 12.59 -3.23 13.38
C LEU A 131 12.24 -2.64 14.76
N SER A 132 12.90 -1.56 15.17
CA SER A 132 12.60 -0.91 16.46
C SER A 132 11.15 -0.40 16.52
N TRP A 133 10.64 0.19 15.42
CA TRP A 133 9.25 0.64 15.33
C TRP A 133 8.22 -0.49 15.39
N PHE A 134 8.51 -1.63 14.76
CA PHE A 134 7.63 -2.79 14.85
C PHE A 134 7.62 -3.39 16.25
N VAL A 135 8.78 -3.44 16.93
CA VAL A 135 8.86 -3.90 18.32
C VAL A 135 8.05 -2.98 19.25
N GLU A 136 8.18 -1.66 19.09
CA GLU A 136 7.37 -0.66 19.81
C GLU A 136 5.85 -0.89 19.60
N ARG A 137 5.47 -1.41 18.43
CA ARG A 137 4.07 -1.71 18.06
C ARG A 137 3.61 -3.11 18.47
N GLY A 138 4.37 -3.80 19.31
CA GLY A 138 4.02 -5.09 19.91
C GLY A 138 4.27 -6.31 19.03
N TYR A 139 5.02 -6.18 17.94
CA TYR A 139 5.38 -7.31 17.08
C TYR A 139 6.51 -8.13 17.72
N SER A 140 6.45 -9.46 17.57
CA SER A 140 7.48 -10.37 18.11
C SER A 140 8.85 -10.13 17.44
N PRO A 141 9.91 -9.79 18.20
CA PRO A 141 11.25 -9.54 17.66
C PRO A 141 11.80 -10.71 16.84
N SER A 142 11.58 -11.95 17.28
CA SER A 142 12.09 -13.15 16.59
C SER A 142 11.47 -13.30 15.20
N ASN A 143 10.16 -13.08 15.08
CA ASN A 143 9.46 -13.13 13.80
C ASN A 143 9.90 -12.00 12.86
N LEU A 144 10.15 -10.82 13.41
CA LEU A 144 10.64 -9.66 12.64
C LEU A 144 12.03 -9.92 12.08
N ARG A 145 12.96 -10.44 12.89
CA ARG A 145 14.33 -10.78 12.45
C ARG A 145 14.31 -11.82 11.34
N TYR A 146 13.55 -12.90 11.52
CA TYR A 146 13.37 -13.91 10.47
C TYR A 146 12.82 -13.29 9.16
N THR A 147 11.79 -12.44 9.26
CA THR A 147 11.20 -11.78 8.10
C THR A 147 12.19 -10.81 7.44
N MET A 148 12.98 -10.09 8.24
CA MET A 148 14.00 -9.17 7.76
C MET A 148 15.09 -9.92 7.00
N GLU A 149 15.62 -11.01 7.57
CA GLU A 149 16.61 -11.89 6.94
C GLU A 149 16.08 -12.52 5.64
N GLU A 150 14.84 -13.01 5.66
CA GLU A 150 14.16 -13.53 4.47
C GLU A 150 14.18 -12.49 3.34
N VAL A 151 13.78 -11.24 3.63
CA VAL A 151 13.76 -10.17 2.62
C VAL A 151 15.16 -9.69 2.24
N SER A 152 16.12 -9.67 3.18
CA SER A 152 17.51 -9.31 2.92
C SER A 152 18.14 -10.22 1.87
N SER A 153 17.80 -11.52 1.90
CA SER A 153 18.28 -12.52 0.94
C SER A 153 17.73 -12.37 -0.48
N LEU A 154 16.66 -11.58 -0.67
CA LEU A 154 16.05 -11.38 -1.99
C LEU A 154 16.85 -10.34 -2.79
N SER A 155 17.03 -10.61 -4.08
CA SER A 155 17.56 -9.62 -5.03
C SER A 155 16.57 -8.47 -5.22
N ARG A 156 17.11 -7.24 -5.29
CA ARG A 156 16.31 -6.05 -5.58
C ARG A 156 15.74 -6.10 -7.00
N GLU A 157 16.52 -6.58 -7.95
CA GLU A 157 16.17 -6.70 -9.36
C GLU A 157 14.94 -7.60 -9.51
N ASP A 158 14.93 -8.75 -8.82
CA ASP A 158 13.78 -9.67 -8.79
C ASP A 158 12.54 -9.04 -8.15
N LEU A 159 12.73 -8.19 -7.14
CA LEU A 159 11.63 -7.50 -6.46
C LEU A 159 11.02 -6.38 -7.32
N LEU A 160 11.82 -5.76 -8.19
CA LEU A 160 11.39 -4.72 -9.14
C LEU A 160 10.72 -5.30 -10.37
N GLN A 161 11.06 -6.53 -10.76
CA GLN A 161 10.37 -7.23 -11.83
C GLN A 161 8.91 -7.45 -11.42
N GLY A 162 8.00 -6.78 -12.13
CA GLY A 162 6.57 -7.02 -11.99
C GLY A 162 6.28 -8.46 -12.38
N LYS A 163 5.96 -9.31 -11.41
CA LYS A 163 5.49 -10.67 -11.71
C LYS A 163 4.26 -10.52 -12.60
N GLY A 164 4.38 -10.95 -13.86
CA GLY A 164 3.27 -10.94 -14.81
C GLY A 164 2.06 -11.57 -14.13
N LYS A 165 0.88 -10.95 -14.28
CA LYS A 165 -0.37 -11.50 -13.72
C LYS A 165 -0.65 -12.83 -14.44
N VAL A 166 -0.09 -13.92 -13.93
CA VAL A 166 -0.53 -15.26 -14.29
C VAL A 166 -1.96 -15.33 -13.79
N LYS A 167 -2.93 -15.16 -14.69
CA LYS A 167 -4.34 -15.41 -14.42
C LYS A 167 -4.47 -16.90 -14.13
N LYS A 168 -4.19 -17.30 -12.90
CA LYS A 168 -4.66 -18.58 -12.40
C LYS A 168 -6.17 -18.49 -12.42
N ASN A 169 -6.81 -19.30 -13.28
CA ASN A 169 -8.26 -19.49 -13.27
C ASN A 169 -8.65 -20.14 -11.94
N ASN A 170 -8.76 -19.31 -10.90
CA ASN A 170 -9.15 -19.74 -9.58
C ASN A 170 -10.67 -19.85 -9.57
N THR A 171 -11.19 -21.06 -9.79
CA THR A 171 -12.63 -21.36 -9.77
C THR A 171 -13.18 -21.48 -8.34
N ARG A 172 -12.36 -21.22 -7.31
CA ARG A 172 -12.80 -21.24 -5.91
C ARG A 172 -13.80 -20.14 -5.64
N ILE A 173 -14.93 -20.52 -5.08
CA ILE A 173 -15.96 -19.57 -4.64
C ILE A 173 -15.45 -18.82 -3.39
N PRO A 174 -15.40 -17.48 -3.41
CA PRO A 174 -15.04 -16.71 -2.23
C PRO A 174 -16.20 -16.69 -1.23
N PHE A 175 -15.93 -17.12 0.00
CA PHE A 175 -16.86 -17.00 1.11
C PHE A 175 -16.46 -15.82 1.98
N ILE A 176 -17.23 -14.73 1.87
CA ILE A 176 -16.90 -13.43 2.47
C ILE A 176 -17.64 -13.27 3.79
N LEU A 177 -16.90 -13.24 4.90
CA LEU A 177 -17.42 -13.03 6.25
C LEU A 177 -16.85 -11.77 6.88
N GLN A 178 -17.46 -11.28 7.96
CA GLN A 178 -16.81 -10.31 8.83
C GLN A 178 -15.84 -11.02 9.77
N TYR A 179 -14.66 -10.44 10.00
CA TYR A 179 -13.71 -11.01 10.97
C TYR A 179 -14.22 -10.80 12.39
N VAL A 180 -14.60 -11.91 13.04
CA VAL A 180 -15.06 -12.01 14.44
C VAL A 180 -14.24 -13.04 15.23
N LYS A 181 -14.45 -13.12 16.55
CA LYS A 181 -13.62 -13.95 17.45
C LYS A 181 -13.67 -15.43 17.06
N HIS A 182 -14.84 -15.88 16.63
CA HIS A 182 -15.12 -17.27 16.23
C HIS A 182 -14.81 -17.57 14.75
N SER A 183 -14.15 -16.65 14.02
CA SER A 183 -13.94 -16.82 12.57
C SER A 183 -13.13 -18.09 12.25
N LYS A 184 -12.13 -18.40 13.06
CA LYS A 184 -11.29 -19.58 12.85
C LYS A 184 -12.07 -20.87 13.10
N GLU A 185 -12.93 -20.87 14.10
CA GLU A 185 -13.80 -21.99 14.46
C GLU A 185 -14.83 -22.22 13.35
N ILE A 186 -15.47 -21.15 12.86
CA ILE A 186 -16.37 -21.21 11.71
C ILE A 186 -15.63 -21.79 10.50
N GLU A 187 -14.44 -21.28 10.17
CA GLU A 187 -13.65 -21.77 9.06
C GLU A 187 -13.29 -23.26 9.21
N LYS A 188 -12.93 -23.71 10.42
CA LYS A 188 -12.67 -25.13 10.71
C LYS A 188 -13.91 -25.99 10.52
N VAL A 189 -15.06 -25.57 11.03
CA VAL A 189 -16.33 -26.32 10.94
C VAL A 189 -16.76 -26.44 9.49
N VAL A 190 -16.79 -25.33 8.74
CA VAL A 190 -17.21 -25.39 7.33
C VAL A 190 -16.25 -26.25 6.51
N LYS A 191 -14.94 -26.17 6.75
CA LYS A 191 -13.97 -27.06 6.07
C LYS A 191 -14.16 -28.53 6.45
N LYS A 192 -14.46 -28.83 7.72
CA LYS A 192 -14.71 -30.20 8.20
C LYS A 192 -15.92 -30.84 7.52
N TYR A 193 -17.01 -30.09 7.37
CA TYR A 193 -18.25 -30.58 6.76
C TYR A 193 -18.38 -30.26 5.27
N TRP A 194 -17.34 -29.69 4.66
CA TRP A 194 -17.30 -29.40 3.22
C TRP A 194 -17.62 -30.62 2.34
N PRO A 195 -17.10 -31.85 2.64
CA PRO A 195 -17.41 -33.03 1.83
C PRO A 195 -18.90 -33.37 1.77
N ILE A 196 -19.70 -33.01 2.78
CA ILE A 196 -21.15 -33.23 2.78
C ILE A 196 -21.80 -32.39 1.68
N ILE A 197 -21.39 -31.12 1.55
CA ILE A 197 -21.89 -30.21 0.51
C ILE A 197 -21.47 -30.70 -0.88
N GLN A 198 -20.26 -31.27 -1.00
CA GLN A 198 -19.78 -31.86 -2.25
C GLN A 198 -20.56 -33.12 -2.67
N GLY A 199 -21.07 -33.86 -1.68
CA GLY A 199 -21.91 -35.04 -1.91
C GLY A 199 -23.34 -34.73 -2.36
N ASP A 200 -23.75 -33.46 -2.36
CA ASP A 200 -25.09 -33.07 -2.79
C ASP A 200 -25.31 -33.33 -4.29
N ARG A 201 -26.40 -34.02 -4.62
CA ARG A 201 -26.69 -34.45 -6.00
C ARG A 201 -27.04 -33.27 -6.93
N GLN A 202 -27.59 -32.18 -6.39
CA GLN A 202 -28.01 -31.01 -7.16
C GLN A 202 -26.91 -29.96 -7.25
N PHE A 203 -26.24 -29.66 -6.13
CA PHE A 203 -25.32 -28.54 -5.99
C PHE A 203 -23.85 -28.96 -5.82
N GLY A 204 -23.53 -30.23 -5.58
CA GLY A 204 -22.15 -30.70 -5.36
C GLY A 204 -21.21 -30.40 -6.52
N LYS A 205 -21.72 -30.39 -7.76
CA LYS A 205 -20.99 -29.99 -8.97
C LYS A 205 -20.48 -28.55 -8.94
N LEU A 206 -21.10 -27.66 -8.17
CA LEU A 206 -20.66 -26.27 -8.01
C LEU A 206 -19.51 -26.13 -6.99
N PHE A 207 -19.31 -27.13 -6.13
CA PHE A 207 -18.43 -27.07 -4.97
C PHE A 207 -17.21 -27.99 -5.09
N VAL A 208 -16.71 -28.24 -6.31
CA VAL A 208 -15.56 -29.13 -6.57
C VAL A 208 -14.31 -28.70 -5.80
N GLN A 209 -14.05 -27.39 -5.69
CA GLN A 209 -12.92 -26.86 -4.94
C GLN A 209 -13.34 -26.33 -3.57
N PRO A 210 -12.47 -26.41 -2.55
CA PRO A 210 -12.75 -25.82 -1.24
C PRO A 210 -12.99 -24.32 -1.35
N ILE A 211 -13.97 -23.80 -0.60
CA ILE A 211 -14.21 -22.35 -0.53
C ILE A 211 -12.98 -21.56 -0.10
N LEU A 212 -12.88 -20.33 -0.62
CA LEU A 212 -11.86 -19.39 -0.23
C LEU A 212 -12.43 -18.44 0.84
N PHE A 213 -12.00 -18.64 2.09
CA PHE A 213 -12.37 -17.71 3.17
C PHE A 213 -11.73 -16.36 2.96
N SER A 214 -12.58 -15.33 2.91
CA SER A 214 -12.18 -13.93 2.81
C SER A 214 -12.86 -13.16 3.91
N TYR A 215 -12.11 -12.30 4.60
CA TYR A 215 -12.63 -11.56 5.74
C TYR A 215 -12.67 -10.06 5.45
N LYS A 216 -13.84 -9.46 5.65
CA LYS A 216 -14.04 -8.02 5.74
C LYS A 216 -13.77 -7.56 7.18
N LYS A 217 -13.26 -6.34 7.33
CA LYS A 217 -13.14 -5.68 8.63
C LYS A 217 -14.54 -5.56 9.26
N GLY A 218 -14.68 -5.92 10.52
CA GLY A 218 -15.89 -5.64 11.30
C GLY A 218 -16.08 -4.14 11.54
N ARG A 219 -17.30 -3.72 11.92
CA ARG A 219 -17.56 -2.34 12.30
C ARG A 219 -16.89 -2.02 13.63
N SER A 220 -16.08 -0.98 13.66
CA SER A 220 -15.50 -0.44 14.89
C SER A 220 -16.44 0.59 15.54
N ILE A 221 -16.22 0.91 16.81
CA ILE A 221 -16.94 1.98 17.52
C ILE A 221 -16.83 3.30 16.74
N ARG A 222 -15.65 3.60 16.18
CA ARG A 222 -15.45 4.78 15.31
C ARG A 222 -16.38 4.76 14.10
N ASP A 223 -16.57 3.61 13.47
CA ASP A 223 -17.43 3.48 12.28
C ASP A 223 -18.92 3.67 12.63
N VAL A 224 -19.30 3.41 13.90
CA VAL A 224 -20.65 3.62 14.42
C VAL A 224 -20.85 5.09 14.82
N LEU A 225 -19.90 5.67 15.56
CA LEU A 225 -20.04 7.02 16.12
C LEU A 225 -19.71 8.14 15.12
N CYS A 226 -18.77 7.90 14.20
CA CYS A 226 -18.32 8.89 13.22
C CYS A 226 -18.37 8.31 11.80
N PRO A 227 -19.57 7.99 11.27
CA PRO A 227 -19.67 7.40 9.96
C PRO A 227 -19.26 8.40 8.88
N ALA A 228 -18.30 8.03 8.03
CA ALA A 228 -17.83 8.87 6.93
C ALA A 228 -18.91 9.14 5.86
N VAL A 229 -19.95 8.31 5.85
CA VAL A 229 -21.14 8.44 4.99
C VAL A 229 -22.36 8.36 5.90
N PRO A 230 -23.35 9.27 5.77
CA PRO A 230 -24.59 9.20 6.55
C PRO A 230 -25.21 7.80 6.43
N GLN A 231 -25.39 7.12 7.56
CA GLN A 231 -25.99 5.80 7.54
C GLN A 231 -27.45 5.92 7.12
N LYS A 232 -27.84 5.22 6.03
CA LYS A 232 -29.26 5.01 5.75
C LYS A 232 -29.84 4.20 6.91
N VAL A 233 -30.79 4.78 7.64
CA VAL A 233 -31.57 4.06 8.65
C VAL A 233 -32.23 2.88 7.93
N SER A 234 -31.78 1.66 8.23
CA SER A 234 -32.49 0.48 7.73
C SER A 234 -33.83 0.45 8.44
N LYS A 235 -34.92 0.67 7.71
CA LYS A 235 -36.26 0.32 8.20
C LYS A 235 -36.20 -1.13 8.65
N GLU A 236 -36.60 -1.40 9.90
CA GLU A 236 -36.76 -2.75 10.40
C GLU A 236 -37.62 -3.53 9.40
N ARG A 237 -37.01 -4.49 8.70
CA ARG A 237 -37.78 -5.48 7.98
C ARG A 237 -38.24 -6.46 9.03
N PHE A 238 -39.47 -6.24 9.49
CA PHE A 238 -40.25 -7.24 10.23
C PHE A 238 -40.17 -8.54 9.42
N LEU A 239 -39.38 -9.50 9.89
CA LEU A 239 -39.44 -10.86 9.38
C LEU A 239 -40.70 -11.44 10.00
N GLY A 240 -41.72 -11.60 9.15
CA GLY A 240 -43.05 -12.02 9.54
C GLY A 240 -43.06 -13.32 10.36
N THR A 241 -44.07 -13.38 11.21
CA THR A 241 -44.60 -14.57 11.90
C THR A 241 -44.84 -15.74 10.96
#